data_AF-A0A7C1VTM7-F1
#
_entry.id   AF-A0A7C1VTM7-F1
#
_cell.length_a   1.000
_cell.length_b   1.000
_cell.length_c   1.000
_cell.angle_alpha   90.00
_cell.angle_beta   90.00
_cell.angle_gamma   90.00
#
_symmetry.space_group_name_H-M   'P 1'
#
loop_
_entity.id
_entity.type
_entity.pdbx_description
1 polymer ?
#
loop_
_entity_poly.entity_id
_entity_poly.type
_entity_poly.pdbx_seq_one_letter_code
_entity_poly.pdbx_strand_id
1 'polypeptide(L)'
;MSQPFDITVTNPKLSLDANGHGETTFTVTNSSSETRQVAIKLTTINPQHKNWLKMEGESEREFPKDGTHQYSVKIEVPPDKFKGRFDFRLEVYSAVEPKEKLTQGPSVTVEMKPVVKPIVNEPPKKGFSWLVAIVVILVLSNIGTVVALWQLYSEITKNHQELSTLKDITSTATSKAAQAQEKADTAVSKADQALSTADTALSKTNQAMGTANNALSQTKKALKTANIAASKANKALQGIERYTDNSNGTVTDKRTGLIWLKNANCFGKRNWKDANRLAKQLKSGKCGLSDGSKAGKWHLPSKEEWQVMVNRQYRRPTLSNATGTGKWSEGNPFSSVKSKSYWSSTRDDSKSAWFMSLVDGSVQAKSKSAKHYVWFVRQESKL
;
A
#
# COMPACT_ATOMS: atom_id res chain seq x y z
N MET A 1 -8.17 14.37 -20.75
CA MET A 1 -7.51 14.06 -19.47
C MET A 1 -6.03 14.29 -19.67
N SER A 2 -5.45 15.28 -18.98
CA SER A 2 -4.01 15.58 -19.11
C SER A 2 -3.22 14.43 -18.49
N GLN A 3 -2.17 13.95 -19.17
CA GLN A 3 -1.26 12.99 -18.56
C GLN A 3 -0.53 13.70 -17.39
N PRO A 4 -0.40 13.06 -16.21
CA PRO A 4 0.22 13.66 -15.03
C PRO A 4 1.73 13.89 -15.18
N PHE A 5 2.37 13.27 -16.17
CA PHE A 5 3.78 13.49 -16.50
C PHE A 5 3.92 13.89 -17.96
N ASP A 6 4.91 14.73 -18.23
CA ASP A 6 5.42 14.98 -19.58
C ASP A 6 6.71 14.20 -19.78
N ILE A 7 6.84 13.51 -20.92
CA ILE A 7 7.97 12.63 -21.23
C ILE A 7 8.53 12.99 -22.59
N THR A 8 9.78 13.42 -22.62
CA THR A 8 10.52 13.71 -23.85
C THR A 8 11.73 12.80 -23.99
N VAL A 9 12.20 12.62 -25.23
CA VAL A 9 13.38 11.80 -25.53
C VAL A 9 14.31 12.56 -26.45
N THR A 10 15.61 12.48 -26.16
CA THR A 10 16.63 13.25 -26.89
C THR A 10 16.82 12.73 -28.31
N ASN A 11 16.73 11.41 -28.52
CA ASN A 11 16.83 10.80 -29.85
C ASN A 11 15.74 9.72 -30.06
N PRO A 12 14.67 9.99 -30.83
CA PRO A 12 13.61 9.03 -31.11
C PRO A 12 13.98 7.99 -32.18
N LYS A 13 15.09 8.18 -32.92
CA LYS A 13 15.60 7.21 -33.91
C LYS A 13 17.08 6.94 -33.68
N LEU A 14 17.39 5.77 -33.13
CA LEU A 14 18.73 5.37 -32.75
C LEU A 14 19.30 4.34 -33.74
N SER A 15 20.41 4.67 -34.39
CA SER A 15 21.22 3.68 -35.10
C SER A 15 22.31 3.14 -34.17
N LEU A 16 22.39 1.82 -34.04
CA LEU A 16 23.42 1.16 -33.23
C LEU A 16 24.78 1.15 -33.94
N ASP A 17 25.85 1.09 -33.16
CA ASP A 17 27.21 0.93 -33.68
C ASP A 17 27.47 -0.47 -34.27
N ALA A 18 28.66 -0.69 -34.83
CA ALA A 18 29.03 -1.98 -35.44
C ALA A 18 29.07 -3.17 -34.45
N ASN A 19 29.09 -2.88 -33.13
CA ASN A 19 29.08 -3.87 -32.06
C ASN A 19 27.67 -4.06 -31.46
N GLY A 20 26.66 -3.33 -31.95
CA GLY A 20 25.28 -3.43 -31.47
C GLY A 20 24.98 -2.58 -30.23
N HIS A 21 25.78 -1.54 -29.95
CA HIS A 21 25.58 -0.65 -28.81
C HIS A 21 24.95 0.70 -29.20
N GLY A 22 24.19 1.28 -28.29
CA GLY A 22 23.66 2.64 -28.41
C GLY A 22 23.12 3.16 -27.09
N GLU A 23 22.84 4.45 -27.01
CA GLU A 23 22.32 5.09 -25.80
C GLU A 23 21.30 6.19 -26.16
N THR A 24 20.29 6.37 -25.32
CA THR A 24 19.35 7.49 -25.41
C THR A 24 18.90 7.92 -24.03
N THR A 25 18.44 9.16 -23.89
CA THR A 25 18.03 9.74 -22.61
C THR A 25 16.58 10.21 -22.70
N PHE A 26 15.77 9.76 -21.73
CA PHE A 26 14.42 10.26 -21.50
C PHE A 26 14.43 11.31 -20.40
N THR A 27 13.65 12.37 -20.57
CA THR A 27 13.37 13.36 -19.52
C THR A 27 11.92 13.20 -19.10
N VAL A 28 11.69 13.01 -17.80
CA VAL A 28 10.36 12.85 -17.20
C VAL A 28 10.12 14.01 -16.26
N THR A 29 9.03 14.76 -16.48
CA THR A 29 8.64 15.92 -15.67
C THR A 29 7.25 15.70 -15.08
N ASN A 30 7.10 15.93 -13.77
CA ASN A 30 5.81 15.89 -13.10
C ASN A 30 5.02 17.17 -13.37
N SER A 31 4.00 17.08 -14.21
CA SER A 31 3.13 18.19 -14.57
C SER A 31 1.90 18.30 -13.67
N SER A 32 1.80 17.47 -12.61
CA SER A 32 0.71 17.52 -11.65
C SER A 32 0.98 18.48 -10.50
N SER A 33 -0.08 18.95 -9.84
CA SER A 33 0.02 19.88 -8.71
C SER A 33 0.56 19.25 -7.41
N GLU A 34 0.83 17.95 -7.40
CA GLU A 34 1.16 17.16 -6.22
C GLU A 34 2.44 16.37 -6.44
N THR A 35 3.14 16.09 -5.35
CA THR A 35 4.29 15.18 -5.35
C THR A 35 3.83 13.75 -5.60
N ARG A 36 4.52 13.01 -6.47
CA ARG A 36 4.16 11.63 -6.83
C ARG A 36 5.36 10.70 -6.76
N GLN A 37 5.17 9.56 -6.12
CA GLN A 37 6.12 8.45 -6.14
C GLN A 37 5.78 7.54 -7.33
N VAL A 38 6.75 7.33 -8.23
CA VAL A 38 6.53 6.60 -9.48
C VAL A 38 7.61 5.58 -9.77
N ALA A 39 7.21 4.52 -10.47
CA ALA A 39 8.10 3.51 -11.02
C ALA A 39 8.20 3.66 -12.54
N ILE A 40 9.42 3.63 -13.05
CA ILE A 40 9.77 3.75 -14.46
C ILE A 40 9.99 2.38 -15.07
N LYS A 41 9.36 2.12 -16.20
CA LYS A 41 9.44 0.84 -16.90
C LYS A 41 9.69 1.03 -18.38
N LEU A 42 10.67 0.29 -18.91
CA LEU A 42 10.87 0.17 -20.36
C LEU A 42 9.99 -0.95 -20.91
N THR A 43 9.24 -0.65 -21.97
CA THR A 43 8.36 -1.60 -22.65
C THR A 43 8.68 -1.67 -24.15
N THR A 44 8.54 -2.86 -24.70
CA THR A 44 8.76 -3.16 -26.12
C THR A 44 7.76 -4.26 -26.53
N ILE A 45 7.42 -4.32 -27.82
CA ILE A 45 6.44 -5.27 -28.35
C ILE A 45 6.94 -6.72 -28.22
N ASN A 46 8.25 -6.94 -28.41
CA ASN A 46 8.85 -8.26 -28.27
C ASN A 46 9.52 -8.39 -26.90
N PRO A 47 9.03 -9.29 -26.01
CA PRO A 47 9.60 -9.48 -24.67
C PRO A 47 11.10 -9.79 -24.66
N GLN A 48 11.62 -10.46 -25.70
CA GLN A 48 13.05 -10.78 -25.82
C GLN A 48 13.93 -9.53 -25.93
N HIS A 49 13.43 -8.48 -26.57
CA HIS A 49 14.17 -7.23 -26.76
C HIS A 49 14.31 -6.43 -25.47
N LYS A 50 13.49 -6.72 -24.46
CA LYS A 50 13.57 -6.06 -23.15
C LYS A 50 14.92 -6.33 -22.47
N ASN A 51 15.51 -7.52 -22.69
CA ASN A 51 16.80 -7.89 -22.11
C ASN A 51 17.97 -7.09 -22.71
N TRP A 52 17.75 -6.41 -23.84
CA TRP A 52 18.74 -5.56 -24.50
C TRP A 52 18.71 -4.11 -24.02
N LEU A 53 17.76 -3.74 -23.16
CA LEU A 53 17.56 -2.39 -22.66
C LEU A 53 17.95 -2.31 -21.19
N LYS A 54 18.96 -1.51 -20.87
CA LYS A 54 19.42 -1.26 -19.49
C LYS A 54 19.21 0.21 -19.15
N MET A 55 18.46 0.48 -18.10
CA MET A 55 18.28 1.83 -17.57
C MET A 55 19.28 2.08 -16.45
N GLU A 56 19.95 3.23 -16.47
CA GLU A 56 20.87 3.63 -15.41
C GLU A 56 20.17 4.40 -14.30
N GLY A 57 20.53 4.09 -13.05
CA GLY A 57 19.98 4.70 -11.84
C GLY A 57 18.72 4.02 -11.29
N GLU A 58 18.17 4.60 -10.23
CA GLU A 58 16.97 4.08 -9.56
C GLU A 58 15.72 4.20 -10.44
N SER A 59 15.02 3.07 -10.61
CA SER A 59 13.78 2.97 -11.36
C SER A 59 12.55 3.49 -10.62
N GLU A 60 12.62 3.67 -9.31
CA GLU A 60 11.54 4.20 -8.49
C GLU A 60 12.03 5.47 -7.79
N ARG A 61 11.30 6.57 -7.98
CA ARG A 61 11.66 7.88 -7.41
C ARG A 61 10.44 8.70 -7.07
N GLU A 62 10.64 9.64 -6.16
CA GLU A 62 9.70 10.70 -5.83
C GLU A 62 9.92 11.93 -6.73
N PHE A 63 8.85 12.43 -7.33
CA PHE A 63 8.86 13.64 -8.14
C PHE A 63 8.06 14.72 -7.43
N PRO A 64 8.70 15.81 -6.95
CA PRO A 64 7.97 16.96 -6.44
C PRO A 64 7.16 17.62 -7.56
N LYS A 65 6.27 18.56 -7.19
CA LYS A 65 5.57 19.40 -8.18
C LYS A 65 6.59 20.07 -9.11
N ASP A 66 6.34 19.99 -10.42
CA ASP A 66 7.21 20.52 -11.49
C ASP A 66 8.65 19.92 -11.49
N GLY A 67 8.87 18.83 -10.75
CA GLY A 67 10.16 18.16 -10.67
C GLY A 67 10.49 17.36 -11.93
N THR A 68 11.77 17.36 -12.32
CA THR A 68 12.26 16.69 -13.52
C THR A 68 13.43 15.75 -13.21
N HIS A 69 13.42 14.56 -13.83
CA HIS A 69 14.55 13.62 -13.80
C HIS A 69 14.87 13.09 -15.19
N GLN A 70 16.14 12.77 -15.40
CA GLN A 70 16.64 12.15 -16.63
C GLN A 70 16.98 10.67 -16.40
N TYR A 71 16.65 9.84 -17.38
CA TYR A 71 16.93 8.41 -17.40
C TYR A 71 17.74 8.06 -18.63
N SER A 72 19.00 7.65 -18.43
CA SER A 72 19.81 7.11 -19.51
C SER A 72 19.48 5.64 -19.74
N VAL A 73 19.26 5.28 -20.99
CA VAL A 73 18.97 3.91 -21.43
C VAL A 73 20.07 3.48 -22.37
N LYS A 74 20.82 2.47 -21.96
CA LYS A 74 21.83 1.77 -22.76
C LYS A 74 21.20 0.58 -23.48
N ILE A 75 21.50 0.47 -24.77
CA ILE A 75 21.00 -0.57 -25.66
C ILE A 75 22.17 -1.47 -26.04
N GLU A 76 22.02 -2.77 -25.83
CA GLU A 76 23.02 -3.80 -26.17
C GLU A 76 22.35 -4.94 -26.94
N VAL A 77 22.49 -4.95 -28.28
CA VAL A 77 21.92 -5.97 -29.16
C VAL A 77 23.02 -6.92 -29.62
N PRO A 78 22.92 -8.23 -29.38
CA PRO A 78 23.91 -9.18 -29.88
C PRO A 78 23.89 -9.22 -31.43
N PRO A 79 25.00 -8.89 -32.13
CA PRO A 79 25.01 -8.73 -33.59
C PRO A 79 24.58 -9.98 -34.38
N ASP A 80 24.78 -11.16 -33.81
CA ASP A 80 24.44 -12.45 -34.41
C ASP A 80 22.99 -12.88 -34.15
N LYS A 81 22.28 -12.22 -33.23
CA LYS A 81 20.94 -12.62 -32.77
C LYS A 81 19.80 -11.82 -33.38
N PHE A 82 20.08 -10.62 -33.89
CA PHE A 82 19.03 -9.75 -34.44
C PHE A 82 19.56 -8.90 -35.59
N LYS A 83 18.89 -8.92 -36.74
CA LYS A 83 19.14 -7.99 -37.86
C LYS A 83 17.81 -7.37 -38.25
N GLY A 84 17.62 -6.09 -37.94
CA GLY A 84 16.37 -5.42 -38.21
C GLY A 84 16.16 -4.18 -37.35
N ARG A 85 14.89 -3.83 -37.14
CA ARG A 85 14.47 -2.69 -36.35
C ARG A 85 13.51 -3.12 -35.24
N PHE A 86 13.57 -2.47 -34.09
CA PHE A 86 12.57 -2.65 -33.04
C PHE A 86 12.30 -1.34 -32.31
N ASP A 87 11.12 -1.26 -31.71
CA ASP A 87 10.70 -0.08 -30.96
C ASP A 87 10.64 -0.39 -29.46
N PHE A 88 10.98 0.60 -28.65
CA PHE A 88 10.72 0.58 -27.21
C PHE A 88 10.25 1.95 -26.72
N ARG A 89 9.69 2.02 -25.52
CA ARG A 89 9.25 3.28 -24.89
C ARG A 89 9.44 3.22 -23.38
N LEU A 90 9.39 4.40 -22.77
CA LEU A 90 9.37 4.57 -21.32
C LEU A 90 7.93 4.79 -20.83
N GLU A 91 7.56 4.11 -19.76
CA GLU A 91 6.24 4.22 -19.13
C GLU A 91 6.38 4.53 -17.63
N VAL A 92 5.51 5.39 -17.13
CA VAL A 92 5.47 5.81 -15.73
C VAL A 92 4.27 5.16 -15.06
N TYR A 93 4.52 4.45 -13.97
CA TYR A 93 3.53 3.77 -13.15
C TYR A 93 3.48 4.38 -11.74
N SER A 94 2.33 4.26 -11.08
CA SER A 94 2.22 4.61 -9.65
C SER A 94 3.04 3.63 -8.81
N ALA A 95 3.93 4.12 -7.95
CA ALA A 95 4.64 3.27 -7.00
C ALA A 95 3.70 2.75 -5.89
N VAL A 96 2.63 3.50 -5.60
CA VAL A 96 1.60 3.14 -4.62
C VAL A 96 0.64 2.08 -5.18
N GLU A 97 0.32 2.17 -6.48
CA GLU A 97 -0.51 1.21 -7.20
C GLU A 97 0.17 0.75 -8.50
N PRO A 98 1.05 -0.27 -8.47
CA PRO A 98 1.89 -0.66 -9.61
C PRO A 98 1.16 -1.11 -10.89
N LYS A 99 -0.16 -1.33 -10.81
CA LYS A 99 -1.02 -1.64 -11.96
C LYS A 99 -1.54 -0.40 -12.68
N GLU A 100 -1.49 0.76 -12.03
CA GLU A 100 -1.93 2.03 -12.58
C GLU A 100 -0.82 2.64 -13.44
N LYS A 101 -1.03 2.60 -14.77
CA LYS A 101 -0.19 3.32 -15.72
C LYS A 101 -0.59 4.78 -15.71
N LEU A 102 0.32 5.64 -15.26
CA LEU A 102 0.07 7.08 -15.14
C LEU A 102 0.32 7.78 -16.48
N THR A 103 1.40 7.45 -17.18
CA THR A 103 1.80 8.14 -18.43
C THR A 103 2.57 7.21 -19.35
N GLN A 104 2.34 7.36 -20.66
CA GLN A 104 3.07 6.64 -21.72
C GLN A 104 3.96 7.59 -22.50
N GLY A 105 5.26 7.31 -22.58
CA GLY A 105 6.21 8.11 -23.34
C GLY A 105 6.24 7.81 -24.85
N PRO A 106 7.00 8.62 -25.60
CA PRO A 106 7.21 8.45 -27.04
C PRO A 106 7.92 7.13 -27.35
N SER A 107 7.69 6.59 -28.56
CA SER A 107 8.42 5.42 -29.07
C SER A 107 9.81 5.83 -29.54
N VAL A 108 10.82 5.03 -29.21
CA VAL A 108 12.17 5.10 -29.77
C VAL A 108 12.36 3.91 -30.71
N THR A 109 12.71 4.19 -31.96
CA THR A 109 13.04 3.17 -32.97
C THR A 109 14.54 2.92 -32.98
N VAL A 110 14.94 1.66 -32.81
CA VAL A 110 16.32 1.19 -32.87
C VAL A 110 16.54 0.46 -34.18
N GLU A 111 17.61 0.81 -34.90
CA GLU A 111 17.97 0.20 -36.19
C GLU A 111 19.41 -0.33 -36.17
N MET A 112 19.61 -1.55 -36.68
CA MET A 112 20.93 -2.17 -36.83
C MET A 112 21.29 -2.29 -38.31
N LYS A 113 22.35 -1.60 -38.75
CA LYS A 113 22.80 -1.63 -40.15
C LYS A 113 23.43 -3.00 -40.49
N PRO A 114 23.19 -3.58 -41.69
CA PRO A 114 23.76 -4.87 -42.06
C PRO A 114 25.28 -4.79 -42.23
N VAL A 115 26.03 -5.65 -41.51
CA VAL A 115 27.48 -5.85 -41.72
C VAL A 115 27.68 -6.69 -42.98
N VAL A 116 28.21 -6.08 -44.04
CA VAL A 116 28.58 -6.77 -45.29
C VAL A 116 29.87 -7.57 -45.04
N LYS A 117 29.80 -8.90 -45.01
CA LYS A 117 30.99 -9.79 -45.06
C LYS A 117 31.34 -10.09 -46.52
N PRO A 118 32.62 -10.03 -46.95
CA PRO A 118 33.02 -10.28 -48.34
C PRO A 118 32.89 -11.77 -48.71
N ILE A 119 32.36 -12.02 -49.91
CA ILE A 119 32.10 -13.36 -50.47
C ILE A 119 33.42 -13.92 -51.03
N VAL A 120 33.85 -15.08 -50.56
CA VAL A 120 34.95 -15.88 -51.14
C VAL A 120 34.34 -16.90 -52.10
N ASN A 121 34.73 -16.85 -53.38
CA ASN A 121 34.27 -17.77 -54.43
C ASN A 121 35.18 -19.02 -54.48
N GLU A 122 34.61 -20.22 -54.40
CA GLU A 122 35.29 -21.49 -54.74
C GLU A 122 35.01 -21.90 -56.20
N PRO A 123 35.97 -22.51 -56.93
CA PRO A 123 35.76 -22.97 -58.30
C PRO A 123 35.24 -24.44 -58.40
N PRO A 124 34.66 -24.86 -59.54
CA PRO A 124 33.88 -26.10 -59.63
C PRO A 124 34.68 -27.36 -60.00
N LYS A 125 34.20 -28.51 -59.51
CA LYS A 125 34.62 -29.88 -59.85
C LYS A 125 34.32 -30.24 -61.32
N LYS A 126 35.23 -31.00 -61.96
CA LYS A 126 34.97 -31.74 -63.21
C LYS A 126 35.50 -33.18 -63.06
N GLY A 127 34.62 -34.14 -63.34
CA GLY A 127 34.94 -35.57 -63.28
C GLY A 127 35.58 -36.10 -64.57
N PHE A 128 36.13 -37.32 -64.49
CA PHE A 128 36.23 -38.26 -65.61
C PHE A 128 36.58 -39.66 -65.08
N SER A 129 36.12 -40.71 -65.77
CA SER A 129 36.40 -42.12 -65.49
C SER A 129 36.77 -42.86 -66.79
N TRP A 130 37.51 -43.96 -66.61
CA TRP A 130 37.59 -45.26 -67.31
C TRP A 130 38.20 -45.49 -68.73
N LEU A 131 39.21 -46.41 -68.75
CA LEU A 131 39.62 -47.44 -69.76
C LEU A 131 40.27 -46.99 -71.12
N VAL A 132 41.24 -47.65 -71.80
CA VAL A 132 41.96 -48.98 -71.78
C VAL A 132 43.17 -48.89 -72.75
N ALA A 133 44.28 -49.63 -72.52
CA ALA A 133 44.94 -50.49 -73.52
C ALA A 133 46.22 -51.17 -72.98
N ILE A 134 46.30 -52.48 -73.20
CA ILE A 134 47.24 -53.47 -72.66
C ILE A 134 47.83 -54.24 -73.87
N VAL A 135 49.14 -54.54 -73.83
CA VAL A 135 49.86 -55.69 -74.47
C VAL A 135 50.15 -55.56 -75.99
N VAL A 136 51.34 -55.77 -76.58
CA VAL A 136 52.48 -56.70 -76.43
C VAL A 136 53.74 -55.93 -76.93
N ILE A 137 54.92 -55.96 -76.30
CA ILE A 137 56.09 -56.77 -76.73
C ILE A 137 56.98 -57.00 -75.50
N LEU A 138 56.84 -58.21 -74.96
CA LEU A 138 57.86 -58.98 -74.26
C LEU A 138 59.07 -59.10 -75.21
N VAL A 139 60.30 -58.87 -74.77
CA VAL A 139 61.21 -59.87 -74.18
C VAL A 139 62.43 -59.05 -73.76
N LEU A 140 62.90 -59.15 -72.51
CA LEU A 140 64.29 -58.90 -72.03
C LEU A 140 64.42 -58.42 -70.57
N SER A 141 63.44 -58.58 -69.68
CA SER A 141 63.66 -58.28 -68.26
C SER A 141 62.82 -59.15 -67.34
N ASN A 142 63.38 -60.30 -66.95
CA ASN A 142 62.82 -61.16 -65.91
C ASN A 142 63.28 -60.76 -64.48
N ILE A 143 63.86 -59.57 -64.30
CA ILE A 143 64.33 -59.09 -62.98
C ILE A 143 63.77 -57.69 -62.67
N GLY A 144 63.77 -56.76 -63.62
CA GLY A 144 63.24 -55.40 -63.40
C GLY A 144 61.72 -55.33 -63.27
N THR A 145 60.97 -56.25 -63.90
CA THR A 145 59.51 -56.35 -63.78
C THR A 145 59.09 -56.89 -62.43
N VAL A 146 59.85 -57.85 -61.88
CA VAL A 146 59.62 -58.39 -60.52
C VAL A 146 59.88 -57.32 -59.47
N VAL A 147 60.96 -56.54 -59.61
CA VAL A 147 61.29 -55.43 -58.69
C VAL A 147 60.26 -54.29 -58.79
N ALA A 148 59.84 -53.90 -59.99
CA ALA A 148 58.82 -52.88 -60.19
C ALA A 148 57.43 -53.33 -59.72
N LEU A 149 57.04 -54.59 -59.95
CA LEU A 149 55.81 -55.17 -59.43
C LEU A 149 55.86 -55.30 -57.90
N TRP A 150 57.02 -55.63 -57.33
CA TRP A 150 57.21 -55.69 -55.88
C TRP A 150 57.16 -54.30 -55.24
N GLN A 151 57.75 -53.27 -55.87
CA GLN A 151 57.63 -51.88 -55.42
C GLN A 151 56.18 -51.38 -55.51
N LEU A 152 55.49 -51.57 -56.64
CA LEU A 152 54.07 -51.22 -56.78
C LEU A 152 53.18 -51.97 -55.77
N TYR A 153 53.46 -53.26 -55.54
CA TYR A 153 52.76 -54.04 -54.52
C TYR A 153 53.03 -53.51 -53.10
N SER A 154 54.25 -53.06 -52.80
CA SER A 154 54.61 -52.46 -51.52
C SER A 154 53.94 -51.10 -51.29
N GLU A 155 53.84 -50.26 -52.32
CA GLU A 155 53.13 -48.96 -52.26
C GLU A 155 51.61 -49.16 -52.13
N ILE A 156 51.03 -50.13 -52.86
CA ILE A 156 49.60 -50.46 -52.78
C ILE A 156 49.26 -51.00 -51.39
N THR A 157 50.10 -51.86 -50.81
CA THR A 157 49.86 -52.41 -49.47
C THR A 157 50.00 -51.35 -48.38
N LYS A 158 50.97 -50.43 -48.47
CA LYS A 158 51.03 -49.23 -47.59
C LYS A 158 49.78 -48.37 -47.71
N ASN A 159 49.36 -48.03 -48.92
CA ASN A 159 48.17 -47.21 -49.16
C ASN A 159 46.89 -47.93 -48.70
N HIS A 160 46.82 -49.25 -48.80
CA HIS A 160 45.70 -50.04 -48.28
C HIS A 160 45.63 -50.00 -46.75
N GLN A 161 46.79 -50.04 -46.08
CA GLN A 161 46.91 -49.94 -44.62
C GLN A 161 46.58 -48.53 -44.11
N GLU A 162 47.01 -47.47 -44.81
CA GLU A 162 46.62 -46.10 -44.47
C GLU A 162 45.13 -45.85 -44.70
N LEU A 163 44.56 -46.39 -45.79
CA LEU A 163 43.14 -46.27 -46.07
C LEU A 163 42.28 -47.03 -45.05
N SER A 164 42.73 -48.19 -44.55
CA SER A 164 42.02 -48.93 -43.51
C SER A 164 42.05 -48.20 -42.17
N THR A 165 43.22 -47.69 -41.75
CA THR A 165 43.35 -46.89 -40.52
C THR A 165 42.56 -45.58 -40.58
N LEU A 166 42.54 -44.89 -41.73
CA LEU A 166 41.69 -43.70 -41.94
C LEU A 166 40.20 -44.03 -41.83
N LYS A 167 39.75 -45.17 -42.37
CA LYS A 167 38.35 -45.62 -42.24
C LYS A 167 37.98 -45.90 -40.78
N ASP A 168 38.87 -46.52 -40.01
CA ASP A 168 38.65 -46.81 -38.59
C ASP A 168 38.64 -45.54 -37.73
N ILE A 169 39.52 -44.58 -38.02
CA ILE A 169 39.49 -43.26 -37.36
C ILE A 169 38.17 -42.53 -37.68
N THR A 170 37.74 -42.57 -38.94
CA THR A 170 36.50 -41.90 -39.39
C THR A 170 35.26 -42.55 -38.77
N SER A 171 35.20 -43.88 -38.69
CA SER A 171 34.09 -44.60 -38.05
C SER A 171 34.04 -44.29 -36.54
N THR A 172 35.19 -44.26 -35.88
CA THR A 172 35.31 -43.91 -34.45
C THR A 172 34.88 -42.47 -34.19
N ALA A 173 35.31 -41.52 -35.02
CA ALA A 173 34.92 -40.12 -34.91
C ALA A 173 33.40 -39.94 -35.12
N THR A 174 32.82 -40.63 -36.10
CA THR A 174 31.38 -40.60 -36.38
C THR A 174 30.56 -41.17 -35.21
N SER A 175 31.02 -42.28 -34.63
CA SER A 175 30.40 -42.88 -33.43
C SER A 175 30.44 -41.94 -32.22
N LYS A 176 31.59 -41.31 -31.96
CA LYS A 176 31.71 -40.31 -30.87
C LYS A 176 30.82 -39.09 -31.11
N ALA A 177 30.73 -38.62 -32.34
CA ALA A 177 29.83 -37.51 -32.71
C ALA A 177 28.35 -37.89 -32.49
N ALA A 178 27.93 -39.10 -32.87
CA ALA A 178 26.57 -39.59 -32.62
C ALA A 178 26.26 -39.67 -31.11
N GLN A 179 27.18 -40.20 -30.29
CA GLN A 179 27.01 -40.23 -28.84
C GLN A 179 26.95 -38.82 -28.22
N ALA A 180 27.72 -37.86 -28.75
CA ALA A 180 27.66 -36.48 -28.31
C ALA A 180 26.31 -35.83 -28.66
N GLN A 181 25.77 -36.10 -29.86
CA GLN A 181 24.46 -35.62 -30.28
C GLN A 181 23.34 -36.18 -29.40
N GLU A 182 23.34 -37.49 -29.12
CA GLU A 182 22.34 -38.13 -28.26
C GLU A 182 22.35 -37.54 -26.83
N LYS A 183 23.54 -37.26 -26.28
CA LYS A 183 23.68 -36.57 -25.00
C LYS A 183 23.13 -35.14 -25.06
N ALA A 184 23.37 -34.42 -26.15
CA ALA A 184 22.82 -33.09 -26.35
C ALA A 184 21.30 -33.11 -26.44
N ASP A 185 20.71 -34.03 -27.20
CA ASP A 185 19.26 -34.18 -27.34
C ASP A 185 18.61 -34.55 -25.99
N THR A 186 19.25 -35.43 -25.21
CA THR A 186 18.82 -35.76 -23.85
C THR A 186 18.87 -34.54 -22.93
N ALA A 187 19.91 -33.71 -23.04
CA ALA A 187 20.04 -32.49 -22.25
C ALA A 187 18.95 -31.45 -22.61
N VAL A 188 18.65 -31.29 -23.90
CA VAL A 188 17.55 -30.43 -24.38
C VAL A 188 16.21 -30.93 -23.85
N SER A 189 15.91 -32.23 -23.95
CA SER A 189 14.67 -32.80 -23.43
C SER A 189 14.50 -32.55 -21.92
N LYS A 190 15.56 -32.71 -21.13
CA LYS A 190 15.54 -32.39 -19.70
C LYS A 190 15.31 -30.90 -19.43
N ALA A 191 15.90 -30.02 -20.25
CA ALA A 191 15.68 -28.58 -20.15
C ALA A 191 14.22 -28.21 -20.44
N ASP A 192 13.59 -28.82 -21.45
CA ASP A 192 12.18 -28.59 -21.78
C ASP A 192 11.24 -29.07 -20.65
N GLN A 193 11.53 -30.22 -20.04
CA GLN A 193 10.79 -30.70 -18.87
C GLN A 193 10.92 -29.76 -17.67
N ALA A 194 12.12 -29.22 -17.43
CA ALA A 194 12.35 -28.24 -16.38
C ALA A 194 11.59 -26.94 -16.64
N LEU A 195 11.54 -26.48 -17.90
CA LEU A 195 10.79 -25.30 -18.32
C LEU A 195 9.28 -25.48 -18.09
N SER A 196 8.72 -26.62 -18.51
CA SER A 196 7.31 -26.96 -18.30
C SER A 196 6.94 -27.03 -16.81
N THR A 197 7.84 -27.55 -15.99
CA THR A 197 7.67 -27.57 -14.53
C THR A 197 7.67 -26.16 -13.95
N ALA A 198 8.57 -25.29 -14.44
CA ALA A 198 8.64 -23.89 -14.02
C ALA A 198 7.38 -23.11 -14.42
N ASP A 199 6.84 -23.32 -15.62
CA ASP A 199 5.59 -22.70 -16.08
C ASP A 199 4.40 -23.13 -15.23
N THR A 200 4.34 -24.42 -14.87
CA THR A 200 3.32 -24.95 -13.98
C THR A 200 3.42 -24.31 -12.58
N ALA A 201 4.63 -24.15 -12.06
CA ALA A 201 4.86 -23.48 -10.78
C ALA A 201 4.43 -22.00 -10.83
N LEU A 202 4.78 -21.29 -11.90
CA LEU A 202 4.39 -19.89 -12.10
C LEU A 202 2.86 -19.73 -12.16
N SER A 203 2.17 -20.64 -12.86
CA SER A 203 0.70 -20.65 -12.92
C SER A 203 0.07 -20.81 -11.53
N LYS A 204 0.56 -21.75 -10.73
CA LYS A 204 0.10 -21.95 -9.34
C LYS A 204 0.36 -20.72 -8.46
N THR A 205 1.52 -20.08 -8.60
CA THR A 205 1.84 -18.84 -7.88
C THR A 205 0.89 -17.71 -8.27
N ASN A 206 0.56 -17.57 -9.55
CA ASN A 206 -0.41 -16.56 -10.01
C ASN A 206 -1.81 -16.81 -9.45
N GLN A 207 -2.26 -18.06 -9.38
CA GLN A 207 -3.53 -18.40 -8.73
C GLN A 207 -3.51 -18.07 -7.23
N ALA A 208 -2.44 -18.42 -6.51
CA ALA A 208 -2.29 -18.11 -5.10
C ALA A 208 -2.31 -16.59 -4.85
N MET A 209 -1.65 -15.79 -5.69
CA MET A 209 -1.73 -14.33 -5.63
C MET A 209 -3.14 -13.80 -5.90
N GLY A 210 -3.89 -14.43 -6.80
CA GLY A 210 -5.31 -14.11 -7.03
C GLY A 210 -6.15 -14.31 -5.77
N THR A 211 -5.99 -15.47 -5.12
CA THR A 211 -6.65 -15.79 -3.85
C THR A 211 -6.26 -14.80 -2.74
N ALA A 212 -4.98 -14.47 -2.60
CA ALA A 212 -4.51 -13.50 -1.61
C ALA A 212 -5.08 -12.10 -1.83
N ASN A 213 -5.15 -11.63 -3.08
CA ASN A 213 -5.75 -10.34 -3.42
C ASN A 213 -7.25 -10.29 -3.11
N ASN A 214 -7.97 -11.38 -3.34
CA ASN A 214 -9.38 -11.48 -2.98
C ASN A 214 -9.59 -11.42 -1.47
N ALA A 215 -8.76 -12.15 -0.70
CA ALA A 215 -8.78 -12.10 0.76
C ALA A 215 -8.44 -10.68 1.29
N LEU A 216 -7.48 -9.99 0.67
CA LEU A 216 -7.15 -8.60 1.00
C LEU A 216 -8.33 -7.64 0.72
N SER A 217 -9.05 -7.85 -0.37
CA SER A 217 -10.26 -7.06 -0.68
C SER A 217 -11.37 -7.29 0.34
N GLN A 218 -11.59 -8.53 0.75
CA GLN A 218 -12.59 -8.89 1.76
C GLN A 218 -12.24 -8.30 3.13
N THR A 219 -10.97 -8.38 3.56
CA THR A 219 -10.51 -7.80 4.83
C THR A 219 -10.64 -6.28 4.86
N LYS A 220 -10.32 -5.58 3.75
CA LYS A 220 -10.57 -4.14 3.64
C LYS A 220 -12.05 -3.78 3.79
N LYS A 221 -12.96 -4.56 3.20
CA LYS A 221 -14.41 -4.37 3.37
C LYS A 221 -14.84 -4.59 4.82
N ALA A 222 -14.36 -5.66 5.45
CA ALA A 222 -14.65 -5.96 6.85
C ALA A 222 -14.15 -4.84 7.78
N LEU A 223 -12.94 -4.32 7.55
CA LEU A 223 -12.38 -3.21 8.32
C LEU A 223 -13.24 -1.94 8.20
N LYS A 224 -13.71 -1.62 6.99
CA LYS A 224 -14.62 -0.49 6.77
C LYS A 224 -15.92 -0.66 7.58
N THR A 225 -16.52 -1.85 7.56
CA THR A 225 -17.73 -2.14 8.34
C THR A 225 -17.48 -2.03 9.84
N ALA A 226 -16.35 -2.56 10.33
CA ALA A 226 -15.96 -2.46 11.73
C ALA A 226 -15.80 -1.01 12.18
N ASN A 227 -15.16 -0.16 11.36
CA ASN A 227 -14.99 1.26 11.66
C ASN A 227 -16.33 2.01 11.71
N ILE A 228 -17.28 1.69 10.82
CA ILE A 228 -18.63 2.26 10.87
C ILE A 228 -19.35 1.84 12.15
N ALA A 229 -19.27 0.56 12.53
CA ALA A 229 -19.87 0.05 13.76
C ALA A 229 -19.27 0.72 15.01
N ALA A 230 -17.94 0.87 15.07
CA ALA A 230 -17.24 1.57 16.14
C ALA A 230 -17.66 3.04 16.24
N SER A 231 -17.76 3.74 15.11
CA SER A 231 -18.25 5.13 15.07
C SER A 231 -19.69 5.24 15.59
N LYS A 232 -20.58 4.32 15.19
CA LYS A 232 -21.95 4.27 15.68
C LYS A 232 -22.01 3.99 17.19
N ALA A 233 -21.18 3.07 17.69
CA ALA A 233 -21.07 2.79 19.12
C ALA A 233 -20.56 4.01 19.90
N ASN A 234 -19.53 4.69 19.42
CA ASN A 234 -19.02 5.92 20.03
C ASN A 234 -20.07 7.03 20.05
N LYS A 235 -20.85 7.20 18.97
CA LYS A 235 -21.96 8.16 18.93
C LYS A 235 -23.07 7.77 19.90
N ALA A 236 -23.38 6.48 20.04
CA ALA A 236 -24.35 5.99 21.02
C ALA A 236 -23.86 6.27 22.45
N LEU A 237 -22.57 6.06 22.75
CA LEU A 237 -21.96 6.40 24.04
C LEU A 237 -22.05 7.89 24.35
N GLN A 238 -21.79 8.77 23.37
CA GLN A 238 -21.94 10.22 23.54
C GLN A 238 -23.40 10.64 23.82
N GLY A 239 -24.38 9.90 23.30
CA GLY A 239 -25.81 10.11 23.54
C GLY A 239 -26.33 9.62 24.90
N ILE A 240 -25.49 8.96 25.71
CA ILE A 240 -25.88 8.38 27.00
C ILE A 240 -25.49 9.28 28.19
N GLU A 241 -24.70 10.35 27.98
CA GLU A 241 -24.36 11.25 29.09
C GLU A 241 -25.47 12.25 29.39
N ARG A 242 -26.16 12.06 30.52
CA ARG A 242 -27.10 13.06 31.05
C ARG A 242 -26.35 14.26 31.62
N TYR A 243 -25.27 14.03 32.35
CA TYR A 243 -24.49 15.05 33.00
C TYR A 243 -23.03 15.01 32.53
N THR A 244 -22.49 16.18 32.18
CA THR A 244 -21.09 16.34 31.80
C THR A 244 -20.38 17.22 32.82
N ASP A 245 -19.32 16.69 33.41
CA ASP A 245 -18.42 17.46 34.26
C ASP A 245 -17.52 18.35 33.39
N ASN A 246 -17.61 19.66 33.59
CA ASN A 246 -16.86 20.63 32.81
C ASN A 246 -15.44 20.86 33.34
N SER A 247 -15.02 20.10 34.38
CA SER A 247 -13.69 20.19 34.99
C SER A 247 -13.32 21.59 35.51
N ASN A 248 -14.33 22.44 35.72
CA ASN A 248 -14.19 23.83 36.18
C ASN A 248 -15.08 24.12 37.42
N GLY A 249 -15.42 23.06 38.16
CA GLY A 249 -16.32 23.12 39.31
C GLY A 249 -17.81 23.13 38.96
N THR A 250 -18.16 22.95 37.68
CA THR A 250 -19.56 22.87 37.22
C THR A 250 -19.87 21.56 36.51
N VAL A 251 -21.14 21.19 36.49
CA VAL A 251 -21.68 20.02 35.78
C VAL A 251 -22.86 20.48 34.93
N THR A 252 -22.81 20.22 33.63
CA THR A 252 -23.90 20.54 32.70
C THR A 252 -24.87 19.37 32.61
N ASP A 253 -26.16 19.60 32.87
CA ASP A 253 -27.24 18.66 32.54
C ASP A 253 -27.60 18.84 31.06
N LYS A 254 -27.10 17.93 30.21
CA LYS A 254 -27.30 17.94 28.76
C LYS A 254 -28.77 17.83 28.35
N ARG A 255 -29.65 17.33 29.22
CA ARG A 255 -31.09 17.24 28.95
C ARG A 255 -31.79 18.59 29.09
N THR A 256 -31.32 19.45 29.98
CA THR A 256 -31.98 20.73 30.31
C THR A 256 -31.19 21.96 29.89
N GLY A 257 -29.90 21.80 29.61
CA GLY A 257 -28.96 22.92 29.43
C GLY A 257 -28.62 23.66 30.73
N LEU A 258 -29.07 23.15 31.89
CA LEU A 258 -28.77 23.75 33.19
C LEU A 258 -27.35 23.40 33.63
N ILE A 259 -26.66 24.38 34.21
CA ILE A 259 -25.31 24.22 34.74
C ILE A 259 -25.40 24.25 36.27
N TRP A 260 -25.02 23.14 36.88
CA TRP A 260 -25.06 22.92 38.32
C TRP A 260 -23.69 23.10 38.94
N LEU A 261 -23.64 23.62 40.17
CA LEU A 261 -22.40 23.63 40.96
C LEU A 261 -22.00 22.17 41.29
N LYS A 262 -20.76 21.75 41.03
CA LYS A 262 -20.34 20.35 41.25
C LYS A 262 -20.37 19.93 42.72
N ASN A 263 -20.07 20.86 43.64
CA ASN A 263 -20.16 20.63 45.09
C ASN A 263 -21.54 21.04 45.62
N ALA A 264 -22.38 20.05 45.87
CA ALA A 264 -23.75 20.21 46.31
C ALA A 264 -23.90 20.68 47.77
N ASN A 265 -22.80 20.86 48.51
CA ASN A 265 -22.84 21.27 49.92
C ASN A 265 -21.79 22.34 50.24
N CYS A 266 -21.38 23.14 49.26
CA CYS A 266 -20.37 24.18 49.49
C CYS A 266 -20.77 25.19 50.60
N PHE A 267 -22.07 25.47 50.73
CA PHE A 267 -22.57 26.48 51.66
C PHE A 267 -23.35 25.91 52.85
N GLY A 268 -23.49 24.59 52.96
CA GLY A 268 -24.24 23.97 54.06
C GLY A 268 -25.72 24.38 54.09
N LYS A 269 -26.29 24.39 55.29
CA LYS A 269 -27.68 24.81 55.52
C LYS A 269 -27.80 26.31 55.72
N ARG A 270 -28.81 26.94 55.12
CA ARG A 270 -29.11 28.38 55.25
C ARG A 270 -30.61 28.60 55.38
N ASN A 271 -31.01 29.75 55.93
CA ASN A 271 -32.39 30.22 55.78
C ASN A 271 -32.62 30.68 54.33
N TRP A 272 -33.88 30.81 53.94
CA TRP A 272 -34.23 31.05 52.54
C TRP A 272 -33.73 32.41 52.01
N LYS A 273 -33.72 33.45 52.85
CA LYS A 273 -33.22 34.79 52.48
C LYS A 273 -31.70 34.77 52.23
N ASP A 274 -30.96 34.13 53.13
CA ASP A 274 -29.50 33.99 53.02
C ASP A 274 -29.10 33.11 51.84
N ALA A 275 -29.86 32.05 51.59
CA ALA A 275 -29.65 31.14 50.47
C ALA A 275 -29.73 31.89 49.12
N ASN A 276 -30.77 32.71 48.92
CA ASN A 276 -30.93 33.53 47.72
C ASN A 276 -29.83 34.60 47.60
N ARG A 277 -29.43 35.23 48.70
CA ARG A 277 -28.33 36.21 48.69
C ARG A 277 -27.00 35.57 48.30
N LEU A 278 -26.69 34.40 48.87
CA LEU A 278 -25.47 33.66 48.57
C LEU A 278 -25.41 33.20 47.11
N ALA A 279 -26.54 32.74 46.56
CA ALA A 279 -26.62 32.37 45.15
C ALA A 279 -26.20 33.55 44.26
N LYS A 280 -26.77 34.74 44.49
CA LYS A 280 -26.41 35.95 43.75
C LYS A 280 -24.95 36.38 43.92
N GLN A 281 -24.29 35.99 45.00
CA GLN A 281 -22.89 36.34 45.27
C GLN A 281 -21.88 35.28 44.77
N LEU A 282 -22.35 34.08 44.39
CA LEU A 282 -21.49 33.03 43.86
C LEU A 282 -20.86 33.49 42.54
N LYS A 283 -19.55 33.24 42.42
CA LYS A 283 -18.72 33.57 41.25
C LYS A 283 -17.52 32.63 41.20
N SER A 284 -16.80 32.65 40.09
CA SER A 284 -15.53 31.95 39.92
C SER A 284 -14.54 32.28 41.04
N GLY A 285 -13.71 31.30 41.41
CA GLY A 285 -12.80 31.34 42.56
C GLY A 285 -13.41 30.91 43.89
N LYS A 286 -14.71 30.61 43.95
CA LYS A 286 -15.39 30.05 45.14
C LYS A 286 -15.93 28.65 44.86
N CYS A 287 -16.00 27.80 45.89
CA CYS A 287 -16.60 26.46 45.78
C CYS A 287 -15.98 25.55 44.70
N GLY A 288 -14.69 25.74 44.39
CA GLY A 288 -14.00 25.01 43.33
C GLY A 288 -14.33 25.48 41.91
N LEU A 289 -15.05 26.60 41.75
CA LEU A 289 -15.33 27.17 40.44
C LEU A 289 -14.09 27.81 39.83
N SER A 290 -13.80 27.46 38.59
CA SER A 290 -12.82 28.11 37.70
C SER A 290 -13.46 28.48 36.35
N ASP A 291 -14.79 28.57 36.32
CA ASP A 291 -15.62 28.73 35.13
C ASP A 291 -15.79 30.18 34.61
N GLY A 292 -15.04 31.14 35.16
CA GLY A 292 -15.17 32.57 34.83
C GLY A 292 -16.52 33.22 35.19
N SER A 293 -17.41 32.53 35.91
CA SER A 293 -18.73 33.08 36.26
C SER A 293 -18.61 34.33 37.13
N LYS A 294 -19.46 35.32 36.84
CA LYS A 294 -19.59 36.58 37.60
C LYS A 294 -20.75 36.46 38.59
N ALA A 295 -20.70 37.28 39.65
CA ALA A 295 -21.81 37.40 40.60
C ALA A 295 -23.10 37.79 39.88
N GLY A 296 -24.23 37.26 40.36
CA GLY A 296 -25.56 37.48 39.81
C GLY A 296 -26.01 36.42 38.79
N LYS A 297 -25.12 35.53 38.34
CA LYS A 297 -25.45 34.48 37.37
C LYS A 297 -26.05 33.21 37.96
N TRP A 298 -25.87 32.97 39.26
CA TRP A 298 -26.32 31.77 39.94
C TRP A 298 -27.59 32.03 40.75
N HIS A 299 -28.50 31.06 40.78
CA HIS A 299 -29.74 31.09 41.55
C HIS A 299 -29.96 29.77 42.31
N LEU A 300 -30.87 29.79 43.29
CA LEU A 300 -31.44 28.56 43.85
C LEU A 300 -32.35 27.92 42.81
N PRO A 301 -32.32 26.60 42.62
CA PRO A 301 -33.18 25.94 41.65
C PRO A 301 -34.65 26.19 41.93
N SER A 302 -35.44 26.44 40.89
CA SER A 302 -36.89 26.49 40.99
C SER A 302 -37.45 25.10 41.29
N LYS A 303 -38.73 25.02 41.66
CA LYS A 303 -39.43 23.74 41.87
C LYS A 303 -39.39 22.89 40.60
N GLU A 304 -39.51 23.52 39.44
CA GLU A 304 -39.48 22.92 38.11
C GLU A 304 -38.08 22.40 37.78
N GLU A 305 -37.03 23.20 38.01
CA GLU A 305 -35.64 22.78 37.81
C GLU A 305 -35.30 21.57 38.70
N TRP A 306 -35.77 21.57 39.96
CA TRP A 306 -35.62 20.42 40.86
C TRP A 306 -36.37 19.17 40.38
N GLN A 307 -37.60 19.33 39.90
CA GLN A 307 -38.41 18.22 39.40
C GLN A 307 -37.75 17.55 38.20
N VAL A 308 -37.10 18.31 37.33
CA VAL A 308 -36.35 17.72 36.22
C VAL A 308 -35.05 17.08 36.71
N MET A 309 -34.34 17.66 37.68
CA MET A 309 -33.10 17.06 38.20
C MET A 309 -33.34 15.68 38.87
N VAL A 310 -34.36 15.60 39.72
CA VAL A 310 -34.61 14.43 40.56
C VAL A 310 -35.02 13.20 39.75
N ASN A 311 -34.46 12.04 40.10
CA ASN A 311 -34.92 10.74 39.62
C ASN A 311 -35.50 9.94 40.81
N ARG A 312 -36.83 9.84 40.85
CA ARG A 312 -37.59 9.19 41.93
C ARG A 312 -37.50 7.66 41.94
N GLN A 313 -36.94 7.04 40.89
CA GLN A 313 -36.61 5.61 40.91
C GLN A 313 -35.56 5.30 41.98
N TYR A 314 -34.71 6.28 42.32
CA TYR A 314 -33.69 6.13 43.35
C TYR A 314 -34.11 6.81 44.66
N ARG A 315 -33.58 6.33 45.78
CA ARG A 315 -33.77 6.93 47.12
C ARG A 315 -32.45 7.11 47.83
N ARG A 316 -32.33 8.21 48.59
CA ARG A 316 -31.16 8.53 49.43
C ARG A 316 -29.80 8.44 48.67
N PRO A 317 -29.48 9.35 47.73
CA PRO A 317 -30.34 10.42 47.23
C PRO A 317 -31.15 10.01 45.98
N THR A 318 -32.16 10.82 45.65
CA THR A 318 -33.00 10.67 44.44
C THR A 318 -32.34 11.28 43.20
N LEU A 319 -31.10 10.87 42.91
CA LEU A 319 -30.30 11.37 41.79
C LEU A 319 -29.76 10.19 40.97
N SER A 320 -29.61 10.43 39.68
CA SER A 320 -28.91 9.51 38.77
C SER A 320 -27.42 9.83 38.70
N ASN A 321 -26.61 8.86 38.28
CA ASN A 321 -25.20 9.03 37.91
C ASN A 321 -25.05 9.90 36.65
N ALA A 322 -23.80 10.11 36.19
CA ALA A 322 -23.49 10.94 35.03
C ALA A 322 -24.20 10.48 33.74
N THR A 323 -24.37 9.18 33.55
CA THR A 323 -25.08 8.62 32.39
C THR A 323 -26.60 8.69 32.51
N GLY A 324 -27.15 9.07 33.66
CA GLY A 324 -28.61 9.09 33.85
C GLY A 324 -29.27 7.72 33.98
N THR A 325 -28.54 6.62 33.76
CA THR A 325 -29.05 5.25 33.72
C THR A 325 -28.88 4.48 35.02
N GLY A 326 -28.03 4.97 35.93
CA GLY A 326 -27.75 4.36 37.23
C GLY A 326 -28.00 5.32 38.39
N LYS A 327 -28.00 4.79 39.62
CA LYS A 327 -28.09 5.59 40.83
C LYS A 327 -26.80 6.43 41.01
N TRP A 328 -26.95 7.67 41.49
CA TRP A 328 -25.82 8.53 41.85
C TRP A 328 -24.89 7.87 42.89
N SER A 329 -23.59 8.06 42.72
CA SER A 329 -22.54 7.77 43.70
C SER A 329 -21.67 9.01 43.90
N GLU A 330 -20.97 9.09 45.05
CA GLU A 330 -20.12 10.24 45.38
C GLU A 330 -19.09 10.51 44.28
N GLY A 331 -19.06 11.75 43.78
CA GLY A 331 -18.19 12.16 42.67
C GLY A 331 -18.74 11.87 41.27
N ASN A 332 -19.91 11.22 41.12
CA ASN A 332 -20.48 10.85 39.83
C ASN A 332 -21.94 11.32 39.67
N PRO A 333 -22.19 12.51 39.07
CA PRO A 333 -21.21 13.54 38.69
C PRO A 333 -20.96 14.57 39.82
N PHE A 334 -21.85 14.58 40.82
CA PHE A 334 -21.85 15.58 41.88
C PHE A 334 -21.11 15.09 43.11
N SER A 335 -20.53 16.03 43.84
CA SER A 335 -19.81 15.79 45.09
C SER A 335 -20.54 16.39 46.29
N SER A 336 -20.30 15.82 47.46
CA SER A 336 -20.83 16.25 48.76
C SER A 336 -22.35 16.35 48.82
N VAL A 337 -23.07 15.57 48.00
CA VAL A 337 -24.54 15.53 48.02
C VAL A 337 -25.02 15.01 49.37
N LYS A 338 -26.03 15.67 49.96
CA LYS A 338 -26.67 15.22 51.20
C LYS A 338 -28.04 14.65 50.88
N SER A 339 -28.34 13.44 51.35
CA SER A 339 -29.69 12.87 51.25
C SER A 339 -30.65 13.54 52.26
N LYS A 340 -30.95 14.84 52.04
CA LYS A 340 -31.71 15.74 52.91
C LYS A 340 -32.46 16.80 52.06
N SER A 341 -33.12 17.74 52.72
CA SER A 341 -33.86 18.84 52.09
C SER A 341 -32.95 19.95 51.56
N TYR A 342 -33.19 20.37 50.33
CA TYR A 342 -32.57 21.50 49.64
C TYR A 342 -33.58 22.58 49.30
N TRP A 343 -33.23 23.84 49.55
CA TRP A 343 -34.11 24.97 49.21
C TRP A 343 -34.38 25.08 47.70
N SER A 344 -35.60 25.52 47.37
CA SER A 344 -35.96 26.04 46.06
C SER A 344 -36.07 27.58 46.11
N SER A 345 -35.88 28.24 44.97
CA SER A 345 -36.24 29.66 44.79
C SER A 345 -37.75 29.90 44.72
N THR A 346 -38.56 28.87 44.50
CA THR A 346 -40.02 29.01 44.38
C THR A 346 -40.65 29.31 45.75
N ARG A 347 -41.37 30.42 45.84
CA ARG A 347 -42.14 30.81 47.04
C ARG A 347 -43.43 30.01 47.10
N ASP A 348 -43.88 29.71 48.31
CA ASP A 348 -45.21 29.15 48.53
C ASP A 348 -46.17 30.28 48.94
N ASP A 349 -45.83 30.99 50.01
CA ASP A 349 -46.56 32.17 50.49
C ASP A 349 -45.60 33.31 50.94
N SER A 350 -46.11 34.25 51.74
CA SER A 350 -45.32 35.35 52.29
C SER A 350 -44.23 34.89 53.28
N LYS A 351 -44.48 33.83 54.05
CA LYS A 351 -43.63 33.29 55.13
C LYS A 351 -42.93 31.96 54.78
N SER A 352 -43.34 31.28 53.72
CA SER A 352 -42.92 29.91 53.36
C SER A 352 -42.39 29.82 51.94
N ALA A 353 -41.47 28.87 51.72
CA ALA A 353 -40.91 28.56 50.41
C ALA A 353 -40.79 27.05 50.22
N TRP A 354 -40.71 26.62 48.97
CA TRP A 354 -40.59 25.20 48.64
C TRP A 354 -39.15 24.70 48.87
N PHE A 355 -39.02 23.42 49.22
CA PHE A 355 -37.77 22.68 49.25
C PHE A 355 -37.96 21.32 48.56
N MET A 356 -36.87 20.77 48.01
CA MET A 356 -36.80 19.41 47.47
C MET A 356 -36.12 18.48 48.46
N SER A 357 -36.78 17.38 48.84
CA SER A 357 -36.19 16.30 49.64
C SER A 357 -35.46 15.32 48.73
N LEU A 358 -34.13 15.25 48.82
CA LEU A 358 -33.39 14.21 48.08
C LEU A 358 -33.49 12.83 48.72
N VAL A 359 -34.21 12.65 49.84
CA VAL A 359 -34.45 11.32 50.43
C VAL A 359 -35.37 10.50 49.53
N ASP A 360 -36.43 11.15 49.02
CA ASP A 360 -37.55 10.53 48.33
C ASP A 360 -38.11 11.33 47.15
N GLY A 361 -37.56 12.52 46.86
CA GLY A 361 -37.98 13.37 45.75
C GLY A 361 -39.28 14.13 46.02
N SER A 362 -39.70 14.24 47.29
CA SER A 362 -40.86 15.03 47.68
C SER A 362 -40.57 16.53 47.66
N VAL A 363 -41.55 17.32 47.23
CA VAL A 363 -41.47 18.78 47.21
C VAL A 363 -42.50 19.32 48.21
N GLN A 364 -42.04 20.05 49.22
CA GLN A 364 -42.88 20.55 50.30
C GLN A 364 -42.51 22.00 50.65
N ALA A 365 -43.43 22.73 51.27
CA ALA A 365 -43.17 24.09 51.73
C ALA A 365 -42.76 24.11 53.21
N LYS A 366 -41.87 25.05 53.57
CA LYS A 366 -41.53 25.32 54.97
C LYS A 366 -41.28 26.80 55.19
N SER A 367 -41.40 27.24 56.44
CA SER A 367 -41.05 28.59 56.87
C SER A 367 -39.67 29.01 56.34
N LYS A 368 -39.58 30.20 55.77
CA LYS A 368 -38.35 30.81 55.24
C LYS A 368 -37.26 30.99 56.31
N SER A 369 -37.62 30.94 57.60
CA SER A 369 -36.67 30.97 58.72
C SER A 369 -35.99 29.61 59.00
N ALA A 370 -36.54 28.50 58.47
CA ALA A 370 -35.95 27.17 58.63
C ALA A 370 -34.60 27.07 57.89
N LYS A 371 -33.74 26.12 58.29
CA LYS A 371 -32.44 25.89 57.65
C LYS A 371 -32.45 24.60 56.82
N HIS A 372 -32.37 24.73 55.51
CA HIS A 372 -32.19 23.62 54.57
C HIS A 372 -30.90 23.80 53.78
N TYR A 373 -30.40 22.72 53.18
CA TYR A 373 -29.20 22.77 52.34
C TYR A 373 -29.44 23.66 51.12
N VAL A 374 -28.37 24.19 50.56
CA VAL A 374 -28.44 25.04 49.36
C VAL A 374 -27.51 24.49 48.30
N TRP A 375 -28.02 24.47 47.08
CA TRP A 375 -27.28 24.03 45.91
C TRP A 375 -27.72 24.94 44.77
N PHE A 376 -26.76 25.50 44.04
CA PHE A 376 -27.01 26.53 43.06
C PHE A 376 -26.91 25.99 41.63
N VAL A 377 -27.72 26.58 40.77
CA VAL A 377 -27.82 26.30 39.35
C VAL A 377 -27.77 27.63 38.58
N ARG A 378 -27.45 27.57 37.29
CA ARG A 378 -27.58 28.67 36.36
C ARG A 378 -27.98 28.17 34.98
N GLN A 379 -28.52 29.07 34.16
CA GLN A 379 -28.74 28.82 32.74
C GLN A 379 -27.44 29.04 31.95
N GLU A 380 -27.32 28.33 30.83
CA GLU A 380 -26.29 28.62 29.84
C GLU A 380 -26.50 30.05 29.30
N SER A 381 -25.44 30.84 29.23
CA SER A 381 -25.52 32.15 28.59
C SER A 381 -25.60 31.90 27.09
N LYS A 382 -26.78 32.10 26.48
CA LYS A 382 -26.88 32.22 25.03
C LYS A 382 -25.99 33.39 24.63
N LEU A 383 -24.88 33.08 23.97
CA LEU A 383 -24.00 34.05 23.32
C LEU A 383 -24.74 34.73 22.17
#